data_AF-A0A973NJF1-F1
#
_entry.id   AF-A0A973NJF1-F1
#
_cell.length_a   1.000
_cell.length_b   1.000
_cell.length_c   1.000
_cell.angle_alpha   90.00
_cell.angle_beta   90.00
_cell.angle_gamma   90.00
#
_symmetry.space_group_name_H-M   'P 1'
#
loop_
_entity.id
_entity.type
_entity.pdbx_description
1 polymer ?
#
loop_
_entity_poly.entity_id
_entity_poly.type
_entity_poly.pdbx_seq_one_letter_code
_entity_poly.pdbx_strand_id
1 'polypeptide(L)'
;MNFTTTLARTLLPVALVAAVPAFAAAPSPDLARLKTHLTDVQTMTANFTQTDDKGRVQNGTLQMKRPGRIRFEYRGGDVLLVANGKTLTFLDYSVGQKSSWPLGRTPLGPLLSNSPDFNGKAEILPSNDSRVVVARARSSGQYGQLTLAFLRNASAPGGLQLYGWTAIDPQNHKTTVRLSNIRFNTAVPDSAFTYAEPKKRR
;
A
#
# COMPACT_ATOMS: atom_id res chain seq x y z
N MET A 1 -73.51 -15.74 54.75
CA MET A 1 -72.79 -14.58 55.31
C MET A 1 -71.50 -14.38 54.53
N ASN A 2 -71.16 -13.13 54.30
CA ASN A 2 -70.38 -12.60 53.17
C ASN A 2 -68.85 -12.81 53.28
N PHE A 3 -68.19 -12.34 52.19
CA PHE A 3 -66.80 -11.84 52.05
C PHE A 3 -65.73 -12.86 51.64
N THR A 4 -64.78 -12.62 50.73
CA THR A 4 -64.42 -11.50 49.82
C THR A 4 -63.33 -12.04 48.89
N THR A 5 -63.41 -11.80 47.58
CA THR A 5 -62.35 -12.14 46.61
C THR A 5 -61.32 -11.01 46.54
N THR A 6 -60.05 -11.30 46.80
CA THR A 6 -58.96 -10.32 46.61
C THR A 6 -58.05 -10.77 45.46
N LEU A 7 -58.04 -9.99 44.38
CA LEU A 7 -57.13 -10.12 43.23
C LEU A 7 -55.81 -9.42 43.54
N ALA A 8 -54.71 -10.17 43.62
CA ALA A 8 -53.37 -9.60 43.70
C ALA A 8 -52.82 -9.35 42.27
N ARG A 9 -52.66 -8.07 41.91
CA ARG A 9 -51.95 -7.61 40.70
C ARG A 9 -50.44 -7.73 40.93
N THR A 10 -49.78 -8.61 40.19
CA THR A 10 -48.31 -8.70 40.14
C THR A 10 -47.75 -7.61 39.24
N LEU A 11 -46.87 -6.77 39.81
CA LEU A 11 -46.08 -5.75 39.11
C LEU A 11 -44.91 -6.44 38.37
N LEU A 12 -44.80 -6.20 37.06
CA LEU A 12 -43.64 -6.61 36.26
C LEU A 12 -42.45 -5.68 36.54
N PRO A 13 -41.24 -6.19 36.81
CA PRO A 13 -40.05 -5.34 36.94
C PRO A 13 -39.59 -4.89 35.54
N VAL A 14 -39.53 -3.58 35.33
CA VAL A 14 -38.88 -2.96 34.16
C VAL A 14 -37.37 -3.14 34.32
N ALA A 15 -36.77 -4.03 33.54
CA ALA A 15 -35.31 -4.18 33.47
C ALA A 15 -34.71 -3.03 32.65
N LEU A 16 -34.02 -2.11 33.33
CA LEU A 16 -33.25 -1.05 32.71
C LEU A 16 -31.97 -1.65 32.11
N VAL A 17 -31.94 -1.86 30.79
CA VAL A 17 -30.71 -2.26 30.09
C VAL A 17 -29.79 -1.04 30.02
N ALA A 18 -28.78 -1.01 30.90
CA ALA A 18 -27.70 -0.03 30.80
C ALA A 18 -26.89 -0.32 29.52
N ALA A 19 -27.04 0.53 28.51
CA ALA A 19 -26.20 0.49 27.32
C ALA A 19 -24.78 0.90 27.72
N VAL A 20 -23.89 -0.08 27.85
CA VAL A 20 -22.46 0.18 28.01
C VAL A 20 -21.96 0.73 26.67
N PRO A 21 -21.40 1.95 26.60
CA PRO A 21 -20.86 2.46 25.35
C PRO A 21 -19.71 1.54 24.92
N ALA A 22 -19.84 0.91 23.76
CA ALA A 22 -18.75 0.20 23.13
C ALA A 22 -17.68 1.23 22.77
N PHE A 23 -16.60 1.28 23.56
CA PHE A 23 -15.41 2.04 23.19
C PHE A 23 -14.83 1.41 21.93
N ALA A 24 -15.02 2.06 20.78
CA ALA A 24 -14.28 1.73 19.58
C ALA A 24 -12.79 1.85 19.90
N ALA A 25 -12.04 0.75 19.73
CA ALA A 25 -10.61 0.75 19.95
C ALA A 25 -9.96 1.85 19.10
N ALA A 26 -9.17 2.72 19.74
CA ALA A 26 -8.45 3.76 19.04
C ALA A 26 -7.57 3.11 17.94
N PRO A 27 -7.52 3.66 16.71
CA PRO A 27 -6.65 3.12 15.67
C PRO A 27 -5.20 3.10 16.17
N SER A 28 -4.46 2.04 15.83
CA SER A 28 -3.09 1.89 16.33
C SER A 28 -2.25 3.14 15.97
N PRO A 29 -1.34 3.59 16.85
CA PRO A 29 -0.52 4.77 16.58
C PRO A 29 0.30 4.65 15.29
N ASP A 30 0.67 3.41 14.92
CA ASP A 30 1.37 3.12 13.68
C ASP A 30 0.48 3.22 12.45
N LEU A 31 -0.81 2.86 12.55
CA LEU A 31 -1.77 3.08 11.48
C LEU A 31 -1.99 4.58 11.24
N ALA A 32 -2.05 5.38 12.31
CA ALA A 32 -2.15 6.83 12.19
C ALA A 32 -0.91 7.42 11.48
N ARG A 33 0.30 7.06 11.91
CA ARG A 33 1.56 7.47 11.26
C ARG A 33 1.64 7.03 9.80
N LEU A 34 1.22 5.81 9.51
CA LEU A 34 1.17 5.29 8.14
C LEU A 34 0.23 6.12 7.26
N LYS A 35 -0.97 6.42 7.75
CA LYS A 35 -1.94 7.27 7.03
C LYS A 35 -1.37 8.65 6.76
N THR A 36 -0.75 9.28 7.76
CA THR A 36 -0.06 10.57 7.59
C THR A 36 1.06 10.46 6.55
N HIS A 37 1.94 9.47 6.66
CA HIS A 37 3.02 9.26 5.69
C HIS A 37 2.52 9.11 4.25
N LEU A 38 1.51 8.27 4.03
CA LEU A 38 0.95 8.04 2.69
C LEU A 38 0.23 9.28 2.12
N THR A 39 -0.31 10.14 2.99
CA THR A 39 -0.98 11.39 2.61
C THR A 39 0.03 12.50 2.28
N ASP A 40 1.08 12.63 3.08
CA ASP A 40 2.06 13.70 2.98
C ASP A 40 3.07 13.48 1.83
N VAL A 41 3.33 12.21 1.48
CA VAL A 41 4.25 11.87 0.37
C VAL A 41 3.51 11.94 -0.96
N GLN A 42 3.60 13.09 -1.62
CA GLN A 42 3.02 13.30 -2.95
C GLN A 42 3.96 12.89 -4.07
N THR A 43 5.26 13.15 -3.92
CA THR A 43 6.31 12.72 -4.85
C THR A 43 7.45 12.06 -4.12
N MET A 44 8.16 11.17 -4.81
CA MET A 44 9.35 10.53 -4.27
C MET A 44 10.32 10.18 -5.39
N THR A 45 11.61 10.36 -5.12
CA THR A 45 12.69 9.77 -5.91
C THR A 45 13.53 8.86 -5.02
N ALA A 46 14.06 7.78 -5.58
CA ALA A 46 14.92 6.84 -4.86
C ALA A 46 15.77 6.01 -5.82
N ASN A 47 16.81 5.38 -5.31
CA ASN A 47 17.40 4.20 -5.93
C ASN A 47 16.65 2.95 -5.45
N PHE A 48 16.58 1.92 -6.28
CA PHE A 48 16.01 0.64 -5.88
C PHE A 48 16.92 -0.54 -6.19
N THR A 49 16.78 -1.57 -5.38
CA THR A 49 17.28 -2.92 -5.63
C THR A 49 16.09 -3.87 -5.58
N GLN A 50 15.83 -4.56 -6.69
CA GLN A 50 14.81 -5.57 -6.83
C GLN A 50 15.43 -6.96 -6.78
N THR A 51 14.77 -7.89 -6.10
CA THR A 51 15.09 -9.32 -6.11
C THR A 51 13.86 -10.09 -6.52
N ASP A 52 13.99 -10.92 -7.56
CA ASP A 52 12.91 -11.79 -8.04
C ASP A 52 12.82 -13.11 -7.24
N ASP A 53 11.88 -13.97 -7.63
CA ASP A 53 11.62 -15.28 -7.02
C ASP A 53 12.79 -16.25 -7.15
N LYS A 54 13.63 -16.06 -8.17
CA LYS A 54 14.85 -16.82 -8.47
C LYS A 54 16.10 -16.20 -7.83
N GLY A 55 15.94 -15.15 -7.03
CA GLY A 55 17.04 -14.46 -6.36
C GLY A 55 17.87 -13.55 -7.28
N ARG A 56 17.43 -13.32 -8.53
CA ARG A 56 18.14 -12.41 -9.43
C ARG A 56 17.96 -10.98 -8.94
N VAL A 57 19.06 -10.25 -8.92
CA VAL A 57 19.10 -8.88 -8.42
C VAL A 57 19.19 -7.92 -9.60
N GLN A 58 18.29 -6.93 -9.60
CA GLN A 58 18.32 -5.82 -10.53
C GLN A 58 18.30 -4.50 -9.76
N ASN A 59 18.88 -3.46 -10.33
CA ASN A 59 18.97 -2.16 -9.70
C ASN A 59 18.49 -1.07 -10.65
N GLY A 60 18.12 0.09 -10.11
CA GLY A 60 17.72 1.21 -10.92
C GLY A 60 17.32 2.44 -10.13
N THR A 61 16.56 3.31 -10.78
CA THR A 61 15.98 4.51 -10.19
C THR A 61 14.47 4.43 -10.18
N LEU A 62 13.90 5.02 -9.13
CA LEU A 62 12.47 5.08 -8.88
C LEU A 62 12.04 6.54 -8.86
N GLN A 63 10.98 6.85 -9.58
CA GLN A 63 10.27 8.12 -9.50
C GLN A 63 8.80 7.82 -9.26
N MET A 64 8.17 8.55 -8.35
CA MET A 64 6.77 8.36 -7.98
C MET A 64 6.08 9.70 -7.86
N LYS A 65 4.83 9.76 -8.30
CA LYS A 65 3.94 10.92 -8.11
C LYS A 65 2.52 10.43 -7.89
N ARG A 66 1.94 10.70 -6.73
CA ARG A 66 0.55 10.35 -6.46
C ARG A 66 -0.41 11.24 -7.27
N PRO A 67 -1.62 10.74 -7.57
CA PRO A 67 -1.99 9.32 -7.53
C PRO A 67 -1.45 8.52 -8.71
N GLY A 68 -1.23 7.21 -8.48
CA GLY A 68 -1.17 6.22 -9.55
C GLY A 68 0.04 6.27 -10.49
N ARG A 69 1.00 7.19 -10.30
CA ARG A 69 2.16 7.30 -11.18
C ARG A 69 3.43 6.83 -10.50
N ILE A 70 4.15 5.96 -11.19
CA ILE A 70 5.44 5.43 -10.77
C ILE A 70 6.26 5.10 -12.01
N ARG A 71 7.58 5.19 -11.92
CA ARG A 71 8.53 4.77 -12.94
C ARG A 71 9.67 4.04 -12.25
N PHE A 72 9.86 2.78 -12.60
CA PHE A 72 11.10 2.06 -12.37
C PHE A 72 11.89 2.08 -13.66
N GLU A 73 13.07 2.65 -13.59
CA GLU A 73 14.04 2.62 -14.68
C GLU A 73 15.21 1.75 -14.26
N TYR A 74 15.32 0.60 -14.89
CA TYR A 74 16.35 -0.38 -14.59
C TYR A 74 17.69 0.08 -15.16
N ARG A 75 18.77 -0.32 -14.51
CA ARG A 75 20.14 0.01 -14.93
C ARG A 75 20.36 -0.45 -16.39
N GLY A 76 20.90 0.45 -17.20
CA GLY A 76 21.04 0.28 -18.65
C GLY A 76 19.97 1.05 -19.45
N GLY A 77 18.81 1.35 -18.86
CA GLY A 77 17.76 2.16 -19.49
C GLY A 77 16.87 1.41 -20.49
N ASP A 78 17.20 0.16 -20.83
CA ASP A 78 16.45 -0.64 -21.80
C ASP A 78 15.17 -1.25 -21.22
N VAL A 79 15.05 -1.36 -19.90
CA VAL A 79 13.87 -1.93 -19.23
C VAL A 79 13.21 -0.86 -18.38
N LEU A 80 11.91 -0.66 -18.59
CA LEU A 80 11.09 0.28 -17.83
C LEU A 80 9.82 -0.39 -17.31
N LEU A 81 9.42 -0.03 -16.10
CA LEU A 81 8.08 -0.29 -15.58
C LEU A 81 7.44 1.04 -15.19
N VAL A 82 6.42 1.46 -15.94
CA VAL A 82 5.81 2.79 -15.81
C VAL A 82 4.32 2.65 -15.54
N ALA A 83 3.82 3.32 -14.50
CA ALA A 83 2.39 3.55 -14.31
C ALA A 83 2.02 5.00 -14.58
N ASN A 84 0.90 5.20 -15.29
CA ASN A 84 0.43 6.53 -15.72
C ASN A 84 -0.87 6.97 -15.02
N GLY A 85 -1.17 6.42 -13.84
CA GLY A 85 -2.41 6.67 -13.12
C GLY A 85 -3.45 5.57 -13.24
N LYS A 86 -3.51 4.89 -14.39
CA LYS A 86 -4.54 3.85 -14.67
C LYS A 86 -3.94 2.52 -15.10
N THR A 87 -2.84 2.54 -15.82
CA THR A 87 -2.22 1.35 -16.42
C THR A 87 -0.78 1.25 -15.92
N LEU A 88 -0.35 0.04 -15.59
CA LEU A 88 1.05 -0.33 -15.38
C LEU A 88 1.57 -0.97 -16.68
N THR A 89 2.67 -0.46 -17.22
CA THR A 89 3.25 -0.92 -18.47
C THR A 89 4.70 -1.31 -18.26
N PHE A 90 5.04 -2.55 -18.61
CA PHE A 90 6.40 -3.07 -18.73
C PHE A 90 6.88 -2.89 -20.16
N LEU A 91 8.12 -2.44 -20.32
CA LEU A 91 8.78 -2.19 -21.58
C LEU A 91 10.18 -2.81 -21.54
N ASP A 92 10.54 -3.50 -22.60
CA ASP A 92 11.92 -3.92 -22.87
C ASP A 92 12.30 -3.50 -24.29
N TYR A 93 13.11 -2.45 -24.38
CA TYR A 93 13.57 -1.87 -25.65
C TYR A 93 14.57 -2.77 -26.37
N SER A 94 15.26 -3.66 -25.66
CA SER A 94 16.27 -4.55 -26.26
C SER A 94 15.63 -5.56 -27.22
N VAL A 95 14.42 -6.02 -26.89
CA VAL A 95 13.67 -7.02 -27.66
C VAL A 95 12.36 -6.48 -28.26
N GLY A 96 12.05 -5.20 -28.04
CA GLY A 96 10.83 -4.59 -28.56
C GLY A 96 9.55 -5.04 -27.84
N GLN A 97 9.65 -5.45 -26.57
CA GLN A 97 8.52 -5.99 -25.80
C GLN A 97 7.76 -4.88 -25.06
N LYS A 98 6.43 -5.04 -25.03
CA LYS A 98 5.51 -4.21 -24.25
C LYS A 98 4.42 -5.08 -23.65
N SER A 99 4.13 -4.87 -22.37
CA SER A 99 3.04 -5.56 -21.67
C SER A 99 2.36 -4.59 -20.72
N SER A 100 1.03 -4.61 -20.66
CA SER A 100 0.26 -3.63 -19.90
C SER A 100 -0.85 -4.29 -19.09
N TRP A 101 -1.07 -3.81 -17.88
CA TRP A 101 -2.12 -4.26 -16.97
C TRP A 101 -2.83 -3.07 -16.32
N PRO A 102 -4.14 -3.14 -16.05
CA PRO A 102 -4.80 -2.13 -15.22
C PRO A 102 -4.12 -2.05 -13.86
N LEU A 103 -3.70 -0.85 -13.43
CA LEU A 103 -2.90 -0.65 -12.21
C LEU A 103 -3.60 -1.23 -10.96
N GLY A 104 -4.92 -1.04 -10.84
CA GLY A 104 -5.72 -1.60 -9.76
C GLY A 104 -5.78 -3.13 -9.73
N ARG A 105 -5.37 -3.81 -10.81
CA ARG A 105 -5.27 -5.29 -10.91
C ARG A 105 -3.82 -5.77 -10.79
N THR A 106 -2.99 -5.02 -10.07
CA THR A 106 -1.59 -5.38 -9.80
C THR A 106 -1.30 -5.31 -8.30
N PRO A 107 -0.27 -6.01 -7.80
CA PRO A 107 0.17 -5.87 -6.42
C PRO A 107 0.63 -4.45 -6.06
N LEU A 108 1.03 -3.63 -7.05
CA LEU A 108 1.46 -2.24 -6.83
C LEU A 108 0.29 -1.24 -6.71
N GLY A 109 -0.92 -1.63 -7.13
CA GLY A 109 -2.10 -0.77 -7.08
C GLY A 109 -2.33 -0.13 -5.70
N PRO A 110 -2.30 -0.89 -4.60
CA PRO A 110 -2.46 -0.35 -3.25
C PRO A 110 -1.40 0.70 -2.86
N LEU A 111 -0.14 0.55 -3.29
CA LEU A 111 0.90 1.55 -2.98
C LEU A 111 0.56 2.91 -3.59
N LEU A 112 -0.04 2.92 -4.78
CA LEU A 112 -0.26 4.11 -5.59
C LEU A 112 -1.70 4.62 -5.56
N SER A 113 -2.58 4.00 -4.77
CA SER A 113 -3.96 4.42 -4.63
C SER A 113 -4.07 5.81 -4.00
N ASN A 114 -5.15 6.51 -4.34
CA ASN A 114 -5.46 7.83 -3.80
C ASN A 114 -5.90 7.77 -2.33
N SER A 115 -6.33 6.60 -1.83
CA SER A 115 -6.74 6.43 -0.45
C SER A 115 -5.58 5.93 0.43
N PRO A 116 -5.21 6.67 1.49
CA PRO A 116 -4.10 6.33 2.40
C PRO A 116 -4.39 5.18 3.37
N ASP A 117 -5.59 4.58 3.31
CA ASP A 117 -6.01 3.45 4.14
C ASP A 117 -6.08 2.11 3.38
N PHE A 118 -5.61 2.09 2.12
CA PHE A 118 -5.80 0.96 1.20
C PHE A 118 -7.27 0.50 1.12
N ASN A 119 -8.22 1.45 1.16
CA ASN A 119 -9.67 1.24 1.25
C ASN A 119 -10.09 0.43 2.50
N GLY A 120 -9.51 0.77 3.66
CA GLY A 120 -9.73 0.10 4.94
C GLY A 120 -9.05 -1.26 5.06
N LYS A 121 -8.16 -1.64 4.14
CA LYS A 121 -7.53 -2.97 4.08
C LYS A 121 -6.08 -2.99 4.55
N ALA A 122 -5.58 -1.87 5.08
CA ALA A 122 -4.28 -1.83 5.73
C ALA A 122 -4.31 -2.69 7.00
N GLU A 123 -3.42 -3.67 7.09
CA GLU A 123 -3.17 -4.42 8.31
C GLU A 123 -1.75 -4.12 8.78
N ILE A 124 -1.60 -3.60 10.02
CA ILE A 124 -0.27 -3.49 10.64
C ILE A 124 0.10 -4.87 11.17
N LEU A 125 1.24 -5.40 10.72
CA LEU A 125 1.73 -6.69 11.17
C LEU A 125 2.64 -6.50 12.39
N PRO A 126 2.63 -7.45 13.35
CA PRO A 126 3.61 -7.49 14.43
C PRO A 126 5.04 -7.50 13.89
N SER A 127 5.93 -6.75 14.53
CA SER A 127 7.36 -6.72 14.25
C SER A 127 8.13 -6.92 15.55
N ASN A 128 9.15 -7.77 15.50
CA ASN A 128 10.06 -7.97 16.65
C ASN A 128 11.08 -6.83 16.78
N ASP A 129 11.22 -5.98 15.76
CA ASP A 129 12.02 -4.75 15.81
C ASP A 129 11.09 -3.55 15.95
N SER A 130 11.19 -2.85 17.08
CA SER A 130 10.37 -1.67 17.40
C SER A 130 10.63 -0.48 16.47
N ARG A 131 11.75 -0.47 15.74
CA ARG A 131 12.08 0.55 14.74
C ARG A 131 11.40 0.31 13.41
N VAL A 132 10.81 -0.87 13.20
CA VAL A 132 10.20 -1.27 11.93
C VAL A 132 8.67 -1.31 12.09
N VAL A 133 7.98 -0.69 11.14
CA VAL A 133 6.52 -0.82 10.98
C VAL A 133 6.26 -1.57 9.69
N VAL A 134 5.52 -2.66 9.76
CA VAL A 134 5.15 -3.47 8.60
C VAL A 134 3.66 -3.30 8.32
N ALA A 135 3.33 -2.92 7.10
CA ALA A 135 1.95 -2.74 6.67
C ALA A 135 1.65 -3.68 5.50
N ARG A 136 0.62 -4.50 5.63
CA ARG A 136 0.13 -5.36 4.55
C ARG A 136 -1.08 -4.69 3.91
N ALA A 137 -1.06 -4.65 2.59
CA ALA A 137 -2.18 -4.25 1.76
C ALA A 137 -2.53 -5.39 0.80
N ARG A 138 -3.79 -5.81 0.80
CA ARG A 138 -4.30 -6.78 -0.18
C ARG A 138 -5.01 -6.02 -1.29
N SER A 139 -4.67 -6.31 -2.55
CA SER A 139 -5.46 -5.81 -3.66
C SER A 139 -6.85 -6.46 -3.64
N SER A 140 -7.89 -5.73 -4.06
CA SER A 140 -9.26 -6.25 -4.09
C SER A 140 -9.41 -7.33 -5.16
N GLY A 141 -9.64 -8.57 -4.74
CA GLY A 141 -9.74 -9.74 -5.63
C GLY A 141 -8.36 -10.17 -6.09
N GLN A 142 -8.09 -11.48 -6.06
CA GLN A 142 -7.03 -12.32 -6.67
C GLN A 142 -5.75 -11.71 -7.32
N TYR A 143 -5.37 -10.45 -7.11
CA TYR A 143 -4.34 -9.70 -7.86
C TYR A 143 -3.04 -9.56 -7.06
N GLY A 144 -2.90 -10.36 -6.01
CA GLY A 144 -1.71 -10.43 -5.18
C GLY A 144 -1.77 -9.64 -3.86
N GLN A 145 -0.63 -9.64 -3.17
CA GLN A 145 -0.43 -9.00 -1.87
C GLN A 145 0.79 -8.06 -1.94
N LEU A 146 0.68 -6.92 -1.27
CA LEU A 146 1.80 -6.02 -1.04
C LEU A 146 2.10 -5.93 0.46
N THR A 147 3.35 -6.14 0.84
CA THR A 147 3.81 -5.95 2.23
C THR A 147 4.88 -4.88 2.23
N LEU A 148 4.57 -3.75 2.83
CA LEU A 148 5.43 -2.56 2.95
C LEU A 148 6.18 -2.62 4.27
N ALA A 149 7.46 -2.27 4.24
CA ALA A 149 8.28 -2.09 5.42
C ALA A 149 8.69 -0.63 5.53
N PHE A 150 8.51 -0.06 6.72
CA PHE A 150 8.89 1.30 7.06
C PHE A 150 9.87 1.29 8.24
N LEU A 151 10.82 2.21 8.22
CA LEU A 151 11.63 2.54 9.38
C LEU A 151 11.04 3.76 10.08
N ARG A 152 11.01 3.77 11.41
CA ARG A 152 10.69 4.97 12.18
C ARG A 152 11.79 6.00 11.95
N ASN A 153 11.42 7.15 11.39
CA ASN A 153 12.31 8.25 11.12
C ASN A 153 11.55 9.56 11.33
N ALA A 154 11.88 10.29 12.40
CA ALA A 154 11.20 11.54 12.76
C ALA A 154 11.32 12.63 11.69
N SER A 155 12.37 12.59 10.86
CA SER A 155 12.58 13.55 9.78
C SER A 155 11.82 13.21 8.49
N ALA A 156 11.21 12.03 8.42
CA ALA A 156 10.40 11.62 7.27
C ALA A 156 8.92 11.97 7.48
N PRO A 157 8.13 12.22 6.41
CA PRO A 157 6.71 12.55 6.55
C PRO A 157 5.95 11.48 7.35
N GLY A 158 5.09 11.90 8.28
CA GLY A 158 4.40 10.98 9.20
C GLY A 158 5.31 10.21 10.18
N GLY A 159 6.59 10.55 10.29
CA GLY A 159 7.55 9.87 11.16
C GLY A 159 7.98 8.47 10.68
N LEU A 160 7.74 8.18 9.40
CA LEU A 160 8.03 6.89 8.77
C LEU A 160 8.80 7.10 7.48
N GLN A 161 9.80 6.27 7.23
CA GLN A 161 10.51 6.21 5.95
C GLN A 161 10.25 4.86 5.31
N LEU A 162 9.69 4.86 4.09
CA LEU A 162 9.52 3.63 3.32
C LEU A 162 10.88 2.98 3.06
N TYR A 163 11.09 1.78 3.59
CA TYR A 163 12.32 1.00 3.37
C TYR A 163 12.23 0.16 2.09
N GLY A 164 11.04 -0.33 1.78
CA GLY A 164 10.81 -1.19 0.64
C GLY A 164 9.51 -1.96 0.76
N TRP A 165 9.30 -2.90 -0.15
CA TRP A 165 8.14 -3.78 -0.12
C TRP A 165 8.44 -5.14 -0.70
N THR A 166 7.54 -6.08 -0.41
CA THR A 166 7.44 -7.36 -1.10
C THR A 166 6.08 -7.44 -1.77
N ALA A 167 6.08 -7.67 -3.08
CA ALA A 167 4.92 -7.98 -3.87
C ALA A 167 4.86 -9.49 -4.10
N ILE A 168 3.68 -10.08 -3.92
CA ILE A 168 3.38 -11.46 -4.29
C ILE A 168 2.24 -11.38 -5.31
N ASP A 169 2.44 -11.92 -6.50
CA ASP A 169 1.44 -11.92 -7.57
C ASP A 169 0.44 -13.09 -7.40
N PRO A 170 -0.61 -13.19 -8.25
CA PRO A 170 -1.61 -14.26 -8.17
C PRO A 170 -1.04 -15.66 -8.44
N GLN A 171 0.09 -15.74 -9.14
CA GLN A 171 0.84 -16.96 -9.43
C GLN A 171 1.84 -17.31 -8.31
N ASN A 172 1.80 -16.57 -7.20
CA ASN A 172 2.70 -16.71 -6.06
C ASN A 172 4.17 -16.38 -6.36
N HIS A 173 4.46 -15.66 -7.44
CA HIS A 173 5.79 -15.11 -7.66
C HIS A 173 6.04 -13.96 -6.70
N LYS A 174 7.22 -13.98 -6.08
CA LYS A 174 7.62 -13.00 -5.07
C LYS A 174 8.67 -12.06 -5.64
N THR A 175 8.40 -10.76 -5.52
CA THR A 175 9.35 -9.70 -5.87
C THR A 175 9.57 -8.81 -4.66
N THR A 176 10.81 -8.67 -4.22
CA THR A 176 11.19 -7.77 -3.12
C THR A 176 11.91 -6.55 -3.69
N VAL A 177 11.51 -5.35 -3.27
CA VAL A 177 12.15 -4.08 -3.61
C VAL A 177 12.66 -3.42 -2.34
N ARG A 178 13.92 -3.01 -2.34
CA ARG A 178 14.54 -2.17 -1.30
C ARG A 178 14.87 -0.81 -1.88
N LEU A 179 14.63 0.24 -1.09
CA LEU A 179 14.88 1.61 -1.48
C LEU A 179 16.11 2.19 -0.76
N SER A 180 16.80 3.10 -1.43
CA SER A 180 17.88 3.91 -0.87
C SER A 180 17.88 5.29 -1.48
N ASN A 181 18.63 6.24 -0.88
CA ASN A 181 18.74 7.63 -1.33
C ASN A 181 17.37 8.29 -1.58
N ILE A 182 16.43 8.06 -0.66
CA ILE A 182 15.05 8.50 -0.82
C ILE A 182 14.97 10.02 -0.61
N ARG A 183 14.28 10.69 -1.52
CA ARG A 183 13.91 12.10 -1.39
C ARG A 183 12.41 12.23 -1.58
N PHE A 184 11.75 12.73 -0.54
CA PHE A 184 10.30 12.97 -0.55
C PHE A 184 10.00 14.38 -1.03
N ASN A 185 8.85 14.55 -1.67
CA ASN A 185 8.28 15.85 -2.05
C ASN A 185 9.21 16.73 -2.90
N THR A 186 10.11 16.09 -3.66
CA THR A 186 10.92 16.75 -4.70
C THR A 186 10.11 16.89 -5.99
N ALA A 187 10.40 17.91 -6.81
CA ALA A 187 9.75 18.07 -8.09
C ALA A 187 9.98 16.84 -9.00
N VAL A 188 8.89 16.26 -9.50
CA VAL A 188 8.90 15.19 -10.51
C VAL A 188 7.97 15.61 -11.64
N PRO A 189 8.48 15.84 -12.87
CA PRO A 189 7.66 16.29 -13.98
C PRO A 189 6.73 15.18 -14.46
N ASP A 190 5.57 15.55 -15.02
CA ASP A 190 4.61 14.56 -15.54
C ASP A 190 5.17 13.77 -16.73
N SER A 191 6.10 14.35 -17.48
CA SER A 191 6.81 13.67 -18.57
C SER A 191 7.60 12.45 -18.10
N ALA A 192 7.98 12.36 -16.83
CA ALA A 192 8.66 11.19 -16.27
C ALA A 192 7.82 9.90 -16.41
N PHE A 193 6.49 10.02 -16.43
CA PHE A 193 5.57 8.87 -16.47
C PHE A 193 5.09 8.56 -17.90
N THR A 194 5.83 9.07 -18.89
CA THR A 194 5.66 8.76 -20.30
C THR A 194 6.80 7.87 -20.80
N TYR A 195 6.63 7.25 -21.96
CA TYR A 195 7.63 6.38 -22.56
C TYR A 195 7.52 6.42 -24.09
N ALA A 196 8.64 6.16 -24.76
CA ALA A 196 8.66 5.91 -26.19
C ALA A 196 8.19 4.48 -26.48
N GLU A 197 7.49 4.26 -27.59
CA GLU A 197 7.10 2.91 -28.01
C GLU A 197 8.34 2.09 -28.40
N PRO A 198 8.48 0.86 -27.88
CA PRO A 198 9.63 0.03 -28.20
C PRO A 198 9.51 -0.47 -29.64
N LYS A 199 10.59 -0.34 -30.42
CA LYS A 199 10.62 -0.77 -31.82
C LYS A 199 11.22 -2.17 -31.90
N LYS A 200 10.51 -3.09 -32.54
CA LYS A 200 11.08 -4.40 -32.87
C LYS A 200 12.21 -4.19 -33.87
N ARG A 201 13.44 -4.57 -33.50
CA ARG A 201 14.56 -4.59 -34.46
C ARG A 201 14.20 -5.62 -35.54
N ARG A 202 14.18 -5.17 -36.80
CA ARG A 202 13.99 -6.02 -37.98
C ARG A 202 15.28 -6.72 -38.33
#